data_AF-A0A2D3L9B5-F1
#
_entry.id   AF-A0A2D3L9B5-F1
#
_cell.length_a   1.000
_cell.length_b   1.000
_cell.length_c   1.000
_cell.angle_alpha   90.00
_cell.angle_beta   90.00
_cell.angle_gamma   90.00
#
_symmetry.space_group_name_H-M   'P 1'
#
loop_
_entity.id
_entity.type
_entity.pdbx_description
1 polymer ?
#
loop_
_entity_poly.entity_id
_entity_poly.type
_entity_poly.pdbx_seq_one_letter_code
_entity_poly.pdbx_strand_id
1 'polypeptide(L)'
;MEKQIDKESISKRDIILNESFRLFLKKGYAAVSFSDLVEATGISRGNMFHHFKNKEDIFNHAVDRFVFEFLTNDATDFLEFTSSTPLKDFIDNRVENIGRRMKSFFIMTKGTVSPANFMSFILYEVFYKLTYY
;
A
#
# COMPACT_ATOMS: atom_id res chain seq x y z
N MET A 1 -17.99 6.38 36.45
CA MET A 1 -18.18 5.45 35.32
C MET A 1 -17.22 5.87 34.23
N GLU A 2 -16.05 5.24 34.17
CA GLU A 2 -15.07 5.47 33.11
C GLU A 2 -15.59 4.90 31.80
N LYS A 3 -15.65 5.74 30.76
CA LYS A 3 -15.89 5.27 29.39
C LYS A 3 -14.73 4.36 28.99
N GLN A 4 -15.02 3.08 28.76
CA GLN A 4 -14.12 2.18 28.07
C GLN A 4 -13.72 2.80 26.73
N ILE A 5 -12.43 3.02 26.54
CA ILE A 5 -11.83 3.39 25.27
C ILE A 5 -12.04 2.19 24.34
N ASP A 6 -12.96 2.34 23.39
CA ASP A 6 -13.22 1.32 22.38
C ASP A 6 -11.93 1.09 21.60
N LYS A 7 -11.37 -0.11 21.74
CA LYS A 7 -10.20 -0.57 21.01
C LYS A 7 -10.65 -0.70 19.56
N GLU A 8 -10.29 0.24 18.68
CA GLU A 8 -10.69 0.26 17.26
C GLU A 8 -10.72 -1.15 16.67
N SER A 9 -11.93 -1.69 16.47
CA SER A 9 -12.07 -3.02 15.88
C SER A 9 -11.74 -2.89 14.39
N ILE A 10 -10.61 -3.43 13.96
CA ILE A 10 -10.21 -3.46 12.55
C ILE A 10 -11.35 -4.08 11.74
N SER A 11 -11.87 -3.35 10.75
CA SER A 11 -13.01 -3.84 9.98
C SER A 11 -12.61 -5.01 9.08
N LYS A 12 -13.57 -5.88 8.74
CA LYS A 12 -13.34 -6.96 7.76
C LYS A 12 -12.84 -6.43 6.42
N ARG A 13 -13.32 -5.25 6.00
CA ARG A 13 -12.85 -4.56 4.80
C ARG A 13 -11.36 -4.25 4.90
N ASP A 14 -10.89 -3.78 6.06
CA ASP A 14 -9.48 -3.48 6.29
C ASP A 14 -8.62 -4.74 6.28
N ILE A 15 -9.08 -5.83 6.91
CA ILE A 15 -8.40 -7.13 6.89
C ILE A 15 -8.25 -7.62 5.44
N ILE A 16 -9.33 -7.55 4.65
CA ILE A 16 -9.28 -7.92 3.23
C ILE A 16 -8.21 -7.12 2.50
N LEU A 17 -8.22 -5.79 2.64
CA LEU A 17 -7.26 -4.93 1.93
C LEU A 17 -5.81 -5.21 2.37
N ASN A 18 -5.54 -5.26 3.68
CA ASN A 18 -4.20 -5.48 4.23
C ASN A 18 -3.58 -6.80 3.74
N GLU A 19 -4.31 -7.91 3.90
CA GLU A 19 -3.76 -9.23 3.57
C GLU A 19 -3.72 -9.46 2.07
N SER A 20 -4.71 -8.96 1.31
CA SER A 20 -4.69 -9.03 -0.15
C SER A 20 -3.51 -8.26 -0.72
N PHE A 21 -3.24 -7.05 -0.21
CA PHE A 21 -2.11 -6.24 -0.65
C PHE A 21 -0.77 -6.94 -0.40
N ARG A 22 -0.57 -7.49 0.81
CA ARG A 22 0.61 -8.29 1.15
C ARG A 22 0.78 -9.46 0.18
N LEU A 23 -0.30 -10.16 -0.15
CA LEU A 23 -0.27 -11.30 -1.05
C LEU A 23 0.09 -10.89 -2.48
N PHE A 24 -0.49 -9.79 -2.99
CA PHE A 24 -0.15 -9.25 -4.32
C PHE A 24 1.31 -8.82 -4.42
N LEU A 25 1.86 -8.22 -3.36
CA LEU A 25 3.27 -7.85 -3.32
C LEU A 25 4.22 -9.05 -3.31
N LYS A 26 3.80 -10.14 -2.65
CA LYS A 26 4.61 -11.35 -2.51
C LYS A 26 4.58 -12.23 -3.77
N LYS A 27 3.40 -12.41 -4.38
CA LYS A 27 3.19 -13.33 -5.51
C LYS A 27 3.05 -12.62 -6.87
N GLY A 28 2.78 -11.32 -6.88
CA GLY A 28 2.36 -10.57 -8.08
C GLY A 28 0.86 -10.71 -8.36
N TYR A 29 0.24 -9.68 -8.94
CA TYR A 29 -1.21 -9.63 -9.20
C TYR A 29 -1.73 -10.82 -10.03
N ALA A 30 -1.01 -11.18 -11.11
CA ALA A 30 -1.44 -12.22 -12.04
C ALA A 30 -1.47 -13.62 -11.38
N ALA A 31 -0.52 -13.90 -10.49
CA ALA A 31 -0.38 -15.21 -9.85
C ALA A 31 -1.33 -15.43 -8.65
N VAL A 32 -2.04 -14.39 -8.19
CA VAL A 32 -2.98 -14.48 -7.08
C VAL A 32 -4.37 -14.83 -7.60
N SER A 33 -4.94 -15.93 -7.10
CA SER A 33 -6.34 -16.31 -7.34
C SER A 33 -7.27 -15.75 -6.25
N PHE A 34 -8.57 -15.73 -6.50
CA PHE A 34 -9.54 -15.35 -5.47
C PHE A 34 -9.57 -16.34 -4.30
N SER A 35 -9.26 -17.62 -4.54
CA SER A 35 -9.14 -18.62 -3.47
C SER A 35 -7.96 -18.33 -2.55
N ASP A 36 -6.81 -17.91 -3.10
CA ASP A 36 -5.67 -17.49 -2.28
C ASP A 36 -6.03 -16.29 -1.38
N LEU A 37 -6.87 -15.36 -1.87
CA LEU A 37 -7.33 -14.21 -1.08
C LEU A 37 -8.22 -14.62 0.08
N VAL A 38 -9.14 -15.56 -0.15
CA VAL A 38 -10.00 -16.13 0.91
C VAL A 38 -9.14 -16.80 1.98
N GLU A 39 -8.13 -17.58 1.57
CA GLU A 39 -7.21 -18.24 2.50
C GLU A 39 -6.37 -17.23 3.28
N ALA A 40 -5.77 -16.25 2.60
CA ALA A 40 -4.91 -15.24 3.22
C ALA A 40 -5.67 -14.34 4.19
N THR A 41 -6.92 -14.00 3.90
CA THR A 41 -7.74 -13.10 4.73
C THR A 41 -8.49 -13.83 5.85
N GLY A 42 -8.69 -15.16 5.72
CA GLY A 42 -9.57 -15.93 6.59
C GLY A 42 -11.05 -15.56 6.48
N ILE A 43 -11.43 -14.73 5.50
CA ILE A 43 -12.79 -14.24 5.30
C ILE A 43 -13.47 -15.06 4.20
N SER A 44 -14.70 -15.51 4.47
CA SER A 44 -15.44 -16.33 3.53
C SER A 44 -15.69 -15.61 2.21
N ARG A 45 -15.74 -16.39 1.11
CA ARG A 45 -15.97 -15.88 -0.25
C ARG A 45 -17.23 -15.00 -0.34
N GLY A 46 -18.33 -15.41 0.28
CA GLY A 46 -19.57 -14.61 0.31
C GLY A 46 -19.39 -13.26 1.01
N ASN A 47 -18.66 -13.24 2.13
CA ASN A 47 -18.37 -12.00 2.85
C ASN A 47 -17.42 -11.07 2.08
N MET A 48 -16.43 -11.64 1.37
CA MET A 48 -15.60 -10.85 0.46
C MET A 48 -16.42 -10.19 -0.65
N PHE A 49 -17.37 -10.92 -1.25
CA PHE A 49 -18.25 -10.36 -2.28
C PHE A 49 -19.21 -9.27 -1.76
N HIS A 50 -19.51 -9.26 -0.46
CA HIS A 50 -20.24 -8.14 0.15
C HIS A 50 -19.40 -6.85 0.21
N HIS A 51 -18.07 -6.95 0.22
CA HIS A 51 -17.18 -5.79 0.30
C HIS A 51 -16.60 -5.36 -1.06
N PHE A 52 -16.35 -6.31 -1.97
CA PHE A 52 -15.68 -6.08 -3.24
C PHE A 52 -16.24 -6.97 -4.34
N LYS A 53 -16.34 -6.43 -5.55
CA LYS A 53 -16.98 -7.10 -6.69
C LYS A 53 -16.15 -8.27 -7.22
N ASN A 54 -14.83 -8.12 -7.26
CA ASN A 54 -13.90 -9.11 -7.83
C ASN A 54 -12.45 -8.84 -7.34
N LYS A 55 -11.49 -9.64 -7.83
CA LYS A 55 -10.05 -9.50 -7.51
C LYS A 55 -9.49 -8.13 -7.88
N GLU A 56 -9.90 -7.59 -9.03
CA GLU A 56 -9.44 -6.29 -9.54
C GLU A 56 -9.95 -5.14 -8.66
N ASP A 57 -11.19 -5.22 -8.20
CA ASP A 57 -11.77 -4.24 -7.29
C ASP A 57 -11.03 -4.21 -5.93
N ILE A 58 -10.71 -5.38 -5.37
CA ILE A 58 -9.87 -5.49 -4.16
C ILE A 58 -8.50 -4.87 -4.40
N PHE A 59 -7.91 -5.19 -5.55
CA PHE A 59 -6.59 -4.72 -5.94
C PHE A 59 -6.53 -3.20 -6.04
N ASN A 60 -7.45 -2.59 -6.79
CA ASN A 60 -7.52 -1.15 -6.97
C ASN A 60 -7.69 -0.43 -5.62
N HIS A 61 -8.60 -0.90 -4.77
CA HIS A 61 -8.79 -0.31 -3.44
C HIS A 61 -7.58 -0.51 -2.52
N ALA A 62 -6.85 -1.63 -2.64
CA ALA A 62 -5.64 -1.86 -1.88
C ALA A 62 -4.50 -0.93 -2.34
N VAL A 63 -4.35 -0.75 -3.65
CA VAL A 63 -3.41 0.21 -4.23
C VAL A 63 -3.77 1.63 -3.80
N ASP A 64 -5.04 2.02 -3.93
CA ASP A 64 -5.51 3.35 -3.55
C ASP A 64 -5.22 3.65 -2.08
N ARG A 65 -5.40 2.67 -1.19
CA ARG A 65 -5.05 2.83 0.20
C ARG A 65 -3.54 2.88 0.43
N PHE A 66 -2.81 1.83 0.06
CA PHE A 66 -1.43 1.67 0.51
C PHE A 66 -0.39 2.34 -0.36
N VAL A 67 -0.69 2.60 -1.64
CA VAL A 67 0.22 3.28 -2.55
C VAL A 67 -0.01 4.78 -2.49
N PHE A 68 -1.25 5.27 -2.56
CA PHE A 68 -1.44 6.72 -2.46
C PHE A 68 -1.14 7.24 -1.06
N GLU A 69 -1.56 6.59 0.03
CA GLU A 69 -1.13 7.04 1.38
C GLU A 69 0.40 7.02 1.51
N PHE A 70 1.07 6.04 0.93
CA PHE A 70 2.53 5.97 0.92
C PHE A 70 3.16 7.08 0.08
N LEU A 71 2.54 7.51 -1.01
CA LEU A 71 3.05 8.55 -1.90
C LEU A 71 2.73 9.96 -1.39
N THR A 72 1.57 10.16 -0.75
CA THR A 72 1.02 11.49 -0.41
C THR A 72 1.16 11.89 1.07
N ASN A 73 1.42 10.97 2.01
CA ASN A 73 1.60 11.32 3.44
C ASN A 73 2.95 12.00 3.79
N ASP A 74 3.56 12.73 2.86
CA ASP A 74 4.61 13.70 3.23
C ASP A 74 3.94 15.03 3.55
N ALA A 75 3.54 15.21 4.82
CA ALA A 75 3.30 16.54 5.39
C ALA A 75 4.55 17.45 5.31
N THR A 76 5.69 16.89 4.91
CA THR A 76 6.99 17.53 4.68
C THR A 76 7.22 18.00 3.25
N ASP A 77 6.26 17.88 2.33
CA ASP A 77 6.39 18.44 0.97
C ASP A 77 6.28 19.97 0.92
N PHE A 78 5.78 20.58 1.99
CA PHE A 78 5.80 22.03 2.19
C PHE A 78 7.03 22.46 3.00
N LEU A 79 8.23 22.22 2.46
CA LEU A 79 9.42 22.94 2.92
C LEU A 79 9.65 24.11 1.98
N GLU A 80 9.51 25.34 2.48
CA GLU A 80 9.95 26.53 1.77
C GLU A 80 11.45 26.41 1.51
N PHE A 81 11.84 26.20 0.25
CA PHE A 81 13.24 26.15 -0.16
C PHE A 81 13.85 27.55 -0.08
N THR A 82 14.40 27.89 1.08
CA THR A 82 15.07 29.19 1.33
C THR A 82 16.59 29.13 1.13
N SER A 83 17.14 27.99 0.71
CA SER A 83 18.58 27.77 0.58
C SER A 83 19.16 28.23 -0.76
N SER A 84 20.48 28.40 -0.81
CA SER A 84 21.23 28.74 -2.03
C SER A 84 21.39 27.55 -3.00
N THR A 85 20.98 26.33 -2.62
CA THR A 85 20.96 25.13 -3.49
C THR A 85 19.62 24.38 -3.44
N PRO A 86 18.49 25.02 -3.84
CA PRO A 86 17.14 24.46 -3.69
C PRO A 86 16.96 23.08 -4.33
N LEU A 87 17.58 22.83 -5.49
CA LEU A 87 17.46 21.55 -6.19
C LEU A 87 18.19 20.41 -5.46
N LYS A 88 19.36 20.68 -4.87
CA LYS A 88 20.11 19.67 -4.13
C LYS A 88 19.35 19.26 -2.87
N ASP A 89 18.84 20.24 -2.13
CA ASP A 89 18.09 19.99 -0.91
C ASP A 89 16.74 19.31 -1.20
N PHE A 90 16.11 19.68 -2.32
CA PHE A 90 14.95 18.95 -2.83
C PHE A 90 15.28 17.49 -3.09
N ILE A 91 16.35 17.21 -3.85
CA ILE A 91 16.76 15.84 -4.19
C ILE A 91 17.10 15.05 -2.92
N ASP A 92 17.88 15.63 -2.00
CA ASP A 92 18.30 14.97 -0.76
C ASP A 92 17.09 14.65 0.12
N ASN A 93 16.15 15.59 0.28
CA ASN A 93 14.90 15.36 1.03
C ASN A 93 14.03 14.27 0.37
N ARG A 94 13.92 14.26 -0.96
CA ARG A 94 13.20 13.20 -1.69
C ARG A 94 13.84 11.83 -1.50
N VAL A 95 15.16 11.74 -1.58
CA VAL A 95 15.92 10.50 -1.35
C VAL A 95 15.73 10.00 0.08
N GLU A 96 15.79 10.89 1.08
CA GLU A 96 15.58 10.53 2.48
C GLU A 96 14.14 10.06 2.73
N ASN A 97 13.14 10.74 2.15
CA ASN A 97 11.74 10.33 2.26
C ASN A 97 11.51 8.95 1.63
N ILE A 98 12.06 8.69 0.44
CA ILE A 98 12.00 7.37 -0.20
C ILE A 98 12.66 6.31 0.70
N GLY A 99 13.82 6.61 1.28
CA GLY A 99 14.52 5.71 2.21
C GLY A 99 13.71 5.39 3.47
N ARG A 100 13.12 6.41 4.12
CA ARG A 100 12.25 6.25 5.29
C ARG A 100 11.03 5.39 4.97
N ARG A 101 10.39 5.68 3.85
CA ARG A 101 9.22 4.96 3.36
C ARG A 101 9.54 3.49 3.05
N MET A 102 10.64 3.22 2.35
CA MET A 102 11.12 1.85 2.10
C MET A 102 11.39 1.07 3.39
N LYS A 103 12.00 1.71 4.40
CA LYS A 103 12.26 1.08 5.70
C LYS A 103 10.97 0.77 6.46
N SER A 104 10.02 1.70 6.50
CA SER A 104 8.70 1.50 7.12
C SER A 104 7.94 0.35 6.46
N PHE A 105 7.95 0.30 5.13
CA PHE A 105 7.32 -0.75 4.36
C PHE A 105 7.97 -2.13 4.57
N PHE A 106 9.30 -2.19 4.62
CA PHE A 106 10.02 -3.42 4.93
C PHE A 106 9.65 -3.96 6.32
N ILE A 107 9.54 -3.08 7.32
CA ILE A 107 9.09 -3.44 8.67
C ILE A 107 7.63 -3.91 8.65
N MET A 108 6.73 -3.17 7.98
CA MET A 108 5.31 -3.52 7.86
C MET A 108 5.13 -4.92 7.26
N THR A 109 5.89 -5.24 6.23
CA THR A 109 5.87 -6.54 5.56
C THR A 109 6.68 -7.61 6.30
N LYS A 110 7.25 -7.31 7.47
CA LYS A 110 8.11 -8.22 8.25
C LYS A 110 9.28 -8.77 7.42
N GLY A 111 9.80 -7.98 6.49
CA GLY A 111 10.88 -8.34 5.58
C GLY A 111 10.52 -9.36 4.50
N THR A 112 9.23 -9.72 4.36
CA THR A 112 8.79 -10.72 3.37
C THR A 112 8.64 -10.16 1.96
N VAL A 113 8.61 -8.82 1.83
CA VAL A 113 8.57 -8.12 0.55
C VAL A 113 9.79 -7.21 0.49
N SER A 114 10.67 -7.42 -0.49
CA SER A 114 11.83 -6.55 -0.67
C SER A 114 11.41 -5.19 -1.26
N PRO A 115 12.17 -4.12 -1.03
CA PRO A 115 11.95 -2.84 -1.71
C PRO A 115 11.94 -2.97 -3.23
N ALA A 116 12.69 -3.92 -3.81
CA ALA A 116 12.69 -4.17 -5.25
C ALA A 116 11.37 -4.78 -5.75
N ASN A 117 10.72 -5.66 -4.96
CA ASN A 117 9.39 -6.19 -5.29
C ASN A 117 8.34 -5.08 -5.27
N PHE A 118 8.41 -4.18 -4.28
CA PHE A 118 7.53 -3.02 -4.22
C PHE A 118 7.76 -2.05 -5.38
N MET A 119 9.01 -1.75 -5.73
CA MET A 119 9.32 -0.89 -6.88
C MET A 119 8.86 -1.52 -8.20
N SER A 120 9.06 -2.83 -8.39
CA SER A 120 8.56 -3.54 -9.58
C SER A 120 7.04 -3.46 -9.67
N PHE A 121 6.36 -3.53 -8.52
CA PHE A 121 4.92 -3.39 -8.41
C PHE A 121 4.44 -1.97 -8.79
N ILE A 122 5.05 -0.93 -8.22
CA ILE A 122 4.72 0.47 -8.55
C ILE A 122 4.98 0.77 -10.02
N LEU A 123 6.08 0.29 -10.57
CA LEU A 123 6.38 0.47 -11.99
C LEU A 123 5.33 -0.21 -12.87
N TYR A 124 4.91 -1.43 -12.55
CA TYR A 124 3.84 -2.11 -13.27
C TYR A 124 2.55 -1.27 -13.27
N GLU A 125 2.15 -0.73 -12.12
CA GLU A 125 0.96 0.13 -12.00
C GLU A 125 1.06 1.41 -12.83
N VAL A 126 2.21 2.09 -12.78
CA VAL A 126 2.45 3.32 -13.56
C VAL A 126 2.44 3.03 -15.06
N PHE A 127 3.12 1.97 -15.51
CA PHE A 127 3.13 1.58 -16.92
C PHE A 127 1.76 1.13 -17.41
N TYR A 128 1.01 0.40 -16.59
CA TYR A 128 -0.36 0.01 -16.91
C TYR A 128 -1.24 1.25 -17.11
N LYS A 129 -1.22 2.21 -16.19
CA LYS A 129 -1.99 3.46 -16.34
C LYS A 129 -1.57 4.29 -17.56
N LEU A 130 -0.28 4.35 -17.90
CA LEU A 130 0.21 5.09 -19.08
C LEU A 130 -0.12 4.42 -20.42
N THR A 131 -0.37 3.11 -20.43
CA THR A 131 -0.67 2.36 -21.67
C THR A 131 -2.16 2.34 -21.98
N TYR A 132 -3.01 2.48 -20.95
CA TYR A 132 -4.47 2.30 -21.05
C TYR A 132 -5.29 3.58 -20.78
N TYR A 133 -4.63 4.74 -20.65
CA TYR A 133 -5.23 6.08 -20.64
C TYR A 133 -4.52 6.97 -21.66
#